data_AF-A0A7C1Z0T8-F1
#
_entry.id   AF-A0A7C1Z0T8-F1
#
_cell.length_a   1.000
_cell.length_b   1.000
_cell.length_c   1.000
_cell.angle_alpha   90.00
_cell.angle_beta   90.00
_cell.angle_gamma   90.00
#
_symmetry.space_group_name_H-M   'P 1'
#
loop_
_entity.id
_entity.type
_entity.pdbx_description
1 polymer ?
#
loop_
_entity_poly.entity_id
_entity_poly.type
_entity_poly.pdbx_seq_one_letter_code
_entity_poly.pdbx_strand_id
1 'polypeptide(L)'
;FGTGSLAIGLGLIPFSTSLPYLLVAMVFLGIGFSVMSPSLNSLISLQVGAEDQGGIMGVNRSANTLARVLGPAWAGFLFATLGRDWPYFSGALLMGLVVLLAARGLKSFLTKGGAPKAGQD
;
A
#
# COMPACT_ATOMS: atom_id res chain seq x y z
N PHE A 1 -0.03 -7.05 -5.68
CA PHE A 1 0.02 -6.32 -6.95
C PHE A 1 -0.03 -4.80 -6.75
N GLY A 2 -1.13 -4.23 -6.26
CA GLY A 2 -1.28 -2.77 -6.11
C GLY A 2 -0.17 -2.07 -5.32
N THR A 3 0.18 -2.58 -4.13
CA THR A 3 1.30 -2.06 -3.30
C THR A 3 2.66 -2.15 -3.98
N GLY A 4 2.92 -3.22 -4.75
CA GLY A 4 4.14 -3.38 -5.54
C GLY A 4 4.25 -2.33 -6.65
N SER A 5 3.15 -2.03 -7.33
CA SER A 5 3.09 -0.97 -8.33
C SER A 5 3.40 0.40 -7.73
N LEU A 6 2.89 0.70 -6.52
CA LEU A 6 3.21 1.93 -5.80
C LEU A 6 4.71 2.03 -5.46
N ALA A 7 5.31 0.93 -4.98
CA ALA A 7 6.74 0.90 -4.68
C ALA A 7 7.60 1.19 -5.92
N ILE A 8 7.24 0.60 -7.06
CA ILE A 8 7.91 0.82 -8.34
C ILE A 8 7.75 2.28 -8.79
N GLY A 9 6.52 2.80 -8.79
CA GLY A 9 6.25 4.19 -9.19
C GLY A 9 7.02 5.21 -8.36
N LEU A 10 7.04 5.05 -7.02
CA LEU A 10 7.82 5.92 -6.13
C LEU A 10 9.32 5.81 -6.37
N GLY A 11 9.84 4.60 -6.59
CA GLY A 11 11.26 4.38 -6.87
C GLY A 11 11.72 4.94 -8.21
N LEU A 12 10.83 5.06 -9.20
CA LEU A 12 11.14 5.60 -10.53
C LEU A 12 11.17 7.14 -10.58
N ILE A 13 10.44 7.84 -9.69
CA ILE A 13 10.34 9.31 -9.73
C ILE A 13 11.71 10.00 -9.63
N PRO A 14 12.63 9.64 -8.73
CA PRO A 14 13.96 10.24 -8.67
C PRO A 14 14.76 10.17 -9.97
N PHE A 15 14.52 9.15 -10.80
CA PHE A 15 15.22 8.94 -12.07
C PHE A 15 14.51 9.59 -13.26
N SER A 16 13.36 10.22 -13.05
CA SER A 16 12.58 10.83 -14.12
C SER A 16 13.20 12.17 -14.56
N THR A 17 14.05 12.11 -15.59
CA THR A 17 14.73 13.28 -16.16
C THR A 17 13.92 14.00 -17.24
N SER A 18 12.81 13.39 -17.70
CA SER A 18 11.93 13.98 -18.72
C SER A 18 10.46 13.64 -18.47
N LEU A 19 9.56 14.46 -19.03
CA LEU A 19 8.12 14.36 -18.86
C LEU A 19 7.57 12.96 -19.20
N PRO A 20 7.97 12.29 -20.29
CA PRO A 20 7.49 10.93 -20.58
C PRO A 20 7.84 9.91 -19.49
N TYR A 21 9.04 9.98 -18.91
CA TYR A 21 9.44 9.08 -17.82
C TYR A 21 8.63 9.33 -16.55
N LEU A 22 8.32 10.59 -16.24
CA LEU A 22 7.47 10.95 -15.12
C LEU A 22 6.04 10.41 -15.31
N LEU A 23 5.49 10.50 -16.53
CA LEU A 23 4.17 9.96 -16.84
C LEU A 23 4.11 8.44 -16.63
N VAL A 24 5.15 7.71 -17.04
CA VAL A 24 5.25 6.27 -16.78
C VAL A 24 5.22 5.98 -15.27
N ALA A 25 6.00 6.72 -14.46
CA ALA A 25 5.97 6.57 -13.01
C ALA A 25 4.56 6.86 -12.43
N MET A 26 3.88 7.89 -12.93
CA MET A 26 2.50 8.24 -12.53
C MET A 26 1.48 7.15 -12.89
N VAL A 27 1.65 6.46 -14.02
CA VAL A 27 0.79 5.30 -14.39
C VAL A 27 0.91 4.19 -13.35
N PHE A 28 2.13 3.85 -12.94
CA PHE A 28 2.34 2.86 -11.87
C PHE A 28 1.72 3.29 -10.55
N LEU A 29 1.81 4.58 -10.20
CA LEU A 29 1.17 5.10 -8.98
C LEU A 29 -0.35 5.04 -9.07
N GLY A 30 -0.94 5.48 -10.19
CA GLY A 30 -2.37 5.50 -10.41
C GLY A 30 -2.99 4.10 -10.37
N ILE A 31 -2.39 3.14 -11.08
CA ILE A 31 -2.81 1.73 -11.05
C ILE A 31 -2.68 1.17 -9.64
N GLY A 32 -1.54 1.40 -8.99
CA GLY A 32 -1.27 0.89 -7.66
C GLY A 32 -2.29 1.36 -6.63
N PHE A 33 -2.59 2.65 -6.61
CA PHE A 33 -3.57 3.24 -5.70
C PHE A 33 -5.01 2.76 -6.00
N SER A 34 -5.38 2.71 -7.29
CA SER A 34 -6.72 2.31 -7.72
C SER A 34 -7.05 0.86 -7.40
N VAL A 35 -6.06 -0.03 -7.40
CA VAL A 35 -6.24 -1.42 -6.97
C VAL A 35 -6.18 -1.54 -5.45
N MET A 36 -5.22 -0.89 -4.80
CA MET A 36 -4.97 -1.05 -3.36
C MET A 36 -6.16 -0.60 -2.50
N SER A 37 -6.72 0.58 -2.78
CA SER A 37 -7.78 1.18 -1.96
C SER A 37 -9.05 0.31 -1.86
N PRO A 38 -9.70 -0.10 -2.98
CA PRO A 38 -10.88 -0.95 -2.90
C PRO A 38 -10.57 -2.37 -2.42
N SER A 39 -9.40 -2.94 -2.75
CA SER A 39 -9.02 -4.28 -2.25
C SER A 39 -8.88 -4.31 -0.73
N LEU A 40 -8.26 -3.29 -0.12
CA LEU A 40 -8.15 -3.21 1.34
C LEU A 40 -9.52 -3.08 2.00
N ASN A 41 -10.38 -2.19 1.50
CA ASN A 41 -11.73 -2.01 2.04
C ASN A 41 -12.58 -3.28 1.89
N SER A 42 -12.45 -4.00 0.77
CA SER A 42 -13.13 -5.29 0.56
C SER A 42 -12.63 -6.36 1.53
N LEU A 43 -11.32 -6.50 1.73
CA LEU A 43 -10.75 -7.46 2.68
C LEU A 43 -11.20 -7.19 4.12
N ILE A 44 -11.23 -5.93 4.54
CA ILE A 44 -11.76 -5.53 5.85
C ILE A 44 -13.24 -5.93 5.96
N SER A 45 -14.04 -5.64 4.93
CA SER A 45 -15.46 -6.00 4.93
C SER A 45 -15.74 -7.50 4.97
N LEU A 46 -14.83 -8.33 4.43
CA LEU A 46 -15.00 -9.79 4.40
C LEU A 46 -14.52 -10.48 5.68
N GLN A 47 -13.67 -9.83 6.48
CA GLN A 47 -13.04 -10.42 7.68
C GLN A 47 -13.65 -9.94 8.99
N VAL A 48 -14.55 -8.96 8.95
CA VAL A 48 -15.14 -8.31 10.13
C VAL A 48 -16.65 -8.52 10.15
N GLY A 49 -17.21 -8.86 11.31
CA GLY A 49 -18.65 -9.00 11.50
C GLY A 49 -19.40 -7.66 11.36
N ALA A 50 -20.71 -7.72 11.11
CA ALA A 50 -21.53 -6.54 10.85
C ALA A 50 -21.53 -5.53 12.02
N GLU A 51 -21.49 -6.03 13.25
CA GLU A 51 -21.41 -5.22 14.48
C GLU A 51 -20.09 -4.44 14.62
N ASP A 52 -18.98 -5.01 14.16
CA ASP A 52 -17.64 -4.41 14.30
C ASP A 52 -17.21 -3.59 13.07
N GLN A 53 -17.93 -3.71 11.96
CA GLN A 53 -17.55 -3.13 10.67
C GLN A 53 -17.38 -1.61 10.72
N GLY A 54 -18.27 -0.92 11.45
CA GLY A 54 -18.19 0.53 11.66
C GLY A 54 -16.94 0.95 12.44
N GLY A 55 -16.60 0.21 13.50
CA GLY A 55 -15.43 0.45 14.33
C GLY A 55 -14.12 0.27 13.54
N ILE A 56 -13.98 -0.86 12.84
CA ILE A 56 -12.77 -1.15 12.05
C ILE A 56 -12.62 -0.17 10.87
N MET A 57 -13.71 0.17 10.18
CA MET A 57 -13.68 1.21 9.14
C MET A 57 -13.31 2.59 9.71
N GLY A 58 -13.74 2.90 10.93
CA GLY A 58 -13.32 4.09 11.68
C GLY A 58 -11.82 4.12 11.92
N VAL A 59 -11.24 3.02 12.40
CA VAL A 59 -9.78 2.88 12.59
C VAL A 59 -9.04 3.05 11.27
N ASN A 60 -9.50 2.41 10.19
CA ASN A 60 -8.92 2.55 8.85
C ASN A 60 -8.94 3.99 8.34
N ARG A 61 -10.04 4.72 8.57
CA ARG A 61 -10.14 6.15 8.21
C ARG A 61 -9.22 7.02 9.06
N SER A 62 -9.16 6.81 10.37
CA SER A 62 -8.26 7.53 11.27
C SER A 62 -6.79 7.32 10.89
N ALA A 63 -6.40 6.08 10.56
CA ALA A 63 -5.07 5.77 10.07
C ALA A 63 -4.74 6.51 8.75
N ASN A 64 -5.69 6.56 7.81
CA ASN A 64 -5.54 7.34 6.58
C ASN A 64 -5.38 8.84 6.83
N THR A 65 -6.19 9.41 7.73
CA THR A 65 -6.06 10.82 8.12
C THR A 65 -4.70 11.09 8.75
N LEU A 66 -4.25 10.23 9.65
CA LEU A 66 -2.93 10.35 10.27
C LEU A 66 -1.81 10.27 9.23
N ALA A 67 -1.89 9.35 8.27
CA ALA A 67 -0.93 9.26 7.18
C ALA A 67 -0.91 10.53 6.30
N ARG A 68 -2.06 11.19 6.10
CA ARG A 68 -2.13 12.47 5.37
C ARG A 68 -1.54 13.66 6.13
N VAL A 69 -1.48 13.59 7.46
CA VAL A 69 -0.84 14.62 8.30
C VAL A 69 0.66 14.35 8.43
N LEU A 70 1.03 13.12 8.81
CA LEU A 70 2.42 12.74 9.04
C LEU A 70 3.21 12.59 7.75
N GLY A 71 2.58 12.16 6.66
CA GLY A 71 3.24 11.94 5.37
C GLY A 71 3.94 13.19 4.83
N PRO A 72 3.24 14.33 4.66
CA PRO A 72 3.86 15.58 4.23
C PRO A 72 4.90 16.12 5.22
N ALA A 73 4.67 15.97 6.53
CA ALA A 73 5.65 16.38 7.55
C ALA A 73 6.96 15.59 7.43
N TRP A 74 6.86 14.27 7.29
CA TRP A 74 8.00 13.37 7.08
C TRP A 74 8.70 13.63 5.74
N ALA A 75 7.93 13.76 4.66
CA ALA A 75 8.45 14.08 3.34
C ALA A 75 9.16 15.45 3.33
N GLY A 76 8.59 16.46 3.98
CA GLY A 76 9.20 17.79 4.11
C GLY A 76 10.51 17.75 4.89
N PHE A 77 10.56 16.99 5.98
CA PHE A 77 11.79 16.77 6.75
C PHE A 77 12.89 16.12 5.91
N LEU A 78 12.57 15.03 5.19
CA LEU A 78 13.53 14.36 4.29
C LEU A 78 13.97 15.27 3.15
N PHE A 79 13.04 16.03 2.58
CA PHE A 79 13.34 16.99 1.53
C PHE A 79 14.33 18.05 2.01
N ALA A 80 14.13 18.59 3.21
CA ALA A 80 14.96 19.65 3.78
C ALA A 80 16.35 19.15 4.19
N THR A 81 16.47 17.92 4.67
CA THR A 81 17.72 17.37 5.22
C THR A 81 18.57 16.61 4.21
N LEU A 82 17.93 15.86 3.30
CA LEU A 82 18.61 14.94 2.38
C LEU A 82 18.40 15.32 0.90
N GLY A 83 17.43 16.17 0.59
CA GLY A 83 17.17 16.70 -0.74
C GLY A 83 15.93 16.11 -1.42
N ARG A 84 15.71 16.53 -2.68
CA ARG A 84 14.47 16.31 -3.44
C ARG A 84 14.05 14.84 -3.58
N ASP A 85 15.01 13.94 -3.75
CA ASP A 85 14.74 12.56 -4.16
C ASP A 85 14.42 11.63 -2.98
N TRP A 86 14.90 11.99 -1.79
CA TRP A 86 14.80 11.17 -0.58
C TRP A 86 13.37 10.89 -0.07
N PRO A 87 12.41 11.83 -0.16
CA PRO A 87 11.01 11.52 0.14
C PRO A 87 10.46 10.36 -0.70
N TYR A 88 10.83 10.28 -1.98
CA TYR A 88 10.38 9.22 -2.88
C TYR A 88 11.05 7.89 -2.57
N PHE A 89 12.37 7.89 -2.30
CA PHE A 89 13.06 6.67 -1.84
C PHE A 89 12.52 6.16 -0.51
N SER A 90 12.25 7.04 0.45
CA SER A 90 11.61 6.66 1.72
C SER A 90 10.23 6.05 1.49
N GLY A 91 9.43 6.63 0.58
CA GLY A 91 8.12 6.10 0.21
C GLY A 91 8.21 4.73 -0.48
N ALA A 92 9.16 4.56 -1.40
CA ALA A 92 9.41 3.30 -2.09
C ALA A 92 9.84 2.21 -1.11
N LEU A 93 10.73 2.53 -0.15
CA LEU A 93 11.15 1.62 0.91
C LEU A 93 9.97 1.21 1.80
N LEU A 94 9.16 2.19 2.25
CA LEU A 94 7.97 1.92 3.06
C LEU A 94 6.99 0.98 2.33
N MET A 95 6.70 1.25 1.06
CA MET A 95 5.84 0.39 0.25
C MET A 95 6.45 -0.99 0.00
N GLY A 96 7.78 -1.08 -0.16
CA GLY A 96 8.51 -2.33 -0.21
C GLY A 96 8.31 -3.18 1.06
N LEU A 97 8.39 -2.56 2.23
CA LEU A 97 8.09 -3.24 3.51
C LEU A 97 6.63 -3.74 3.56
N VAL A 98 5.67 -2.93 3.10
CA VAL A 98 4.26 -3.34 3.02
C VAL A 98 4.08 -4.55 2.10
N VAL A 99 4.79 -4.59 0.96
CA VAL A 99 4.78 -5.77 0.07
C VAL A 99 5.31 -7.02 0.78
N LEU A 100 6.41 -6.90 1.53
CA LEU A 100 6.96 -8.02 2.30
C LEU A 100 5.99 -8.51 3.37
N LEU A 101 5.35 -7.61 4.12
CA LEU A 101 4.34 -7.97 5.13
C LEU A 101 3.12 -8.63 4.49
N ALA A 102 2.63 -8.09 3.38
CA ALA A 102 1.51 -8.67 2.63
C ALA A 102 1.84 -10.07 2.12
N ALA A 103 3.06 -10.29 1.61
CA ALA A 103 3.52 -11.61 1.16
C ALA A 103 3.59 -12.62 2.32
N ARG A 104 4.07 -12.20 3.51
CA ARG A 104 4.09 -13.05 4.71
C ARG A 104 2.69 -13.37 5.21
N GLY A 105 1.79 -12.38 5.23
CA GLY A 105 0.38 -12.56 5.57
C GLY A 105 -0.29 -13.57 4.65
N LEU A 106 -0.13 -13.40 3.33
CA LEU A 106 -0.67 -14.32 2.33
C LEU A 106 -0.16 -15.75 2.53
N LYS A 107 1.14 -15.92 2.76
CA LYS A 107 1.73 -17.24 3.05
C LYS A 107 1.10 -17.86 4.31
N SER A 108 0.87 -17.07 5.36
CA SER A 108 0.19 -17.54 6.58
C SER A 108 -1.26 -17.98 6.30
N PHE A 109 -2.01 -17.24 5.47
CA PHE A 109 -3.37 -17.64 5.07
C PHE A 109 -3.38 -18.96 4.30
N LEU A 110 -2.49 -19.12 3.33
CA LEU A 110 -2.38 -20.36 2.54
C LEU A 110 -1.88 -21.55 3.35
N THR A 111 -1.03 -21.32 4.36
CA THR A 111 -0.49 -22.39 5.22
C THR A 111 -1.51 -22.86 6.27
N LYS A 112 -2.36 -21.97 6.78
CA LYS A 112 -3.44 -22.33 7.71
C LYS A 112 -4.68 -22.91 6.99
N GLY A 113 -4.90 -22.53 5.73
CA GLY A 113 -5.95 -23.08 4.87
C GLY A 113 -5.52 -24.38 4.18
N GLY A 114 -5.34 -25.45 4.95
CA GLY A 114 -5.28 -26.79 4.38
C GLY A 114 -6.61 -27.14 3.71
N ALA A 115 -6.56 -27.40 2.40
CA ALA A 115 -7.54 -28.01 1.49
C ALA A 115 -9.05 -27.90 1.81
N PRO A 116 -9.91 -27.47 0.86
CA PRO A 116 -11.32 -27.81 0.92
C PRO A 116 -11.43 -29.34 1.02
N LYS A 117 -12.12 -29.85 2.04
CA LYS A 117 -12.59 -31.24 2.03
C LYS A 117 -13.56 -31.39 0.87
N ALA A 118 -13.03 -31.80 -0.28
CA ALA A 118 -13.84 -32.31 -1.37
C ALA A 118 -14.37 -33.68 -0.95
N GLY A 119 -15.69 -33.80 -0.89
CA GLY A 119 -16.38 -35.07 -0.67
C GLY A 119 -16.49 -35.48 0.80
N GLN A 120 -17.67 -35.27 1.36
CA GLN A 120 -18.32 -36.24 2.24
C GLN A 120 -19.83 -35.93 2.24
N ASP A 121 -20.50 -36.62 1.32
CA ASP A 121 -21.77 -37.35 1.44
C ASP A 121 -22.98 -36.63 2.05
#